data_AF-A0A6M0L6C5-F1
#
_entry.id   AF-A0A6M0L6C5-F1
#
_cell.length_a   1.000
_cell.length_b   1.000
_cell.length_c   1.000
_cell.angle_alpha   90.00
_cell.angle_beta   90.00
_cell.angle_gamma   90.00
#
_symmetry.space_group_name_H-M   'P 1'
#
loop_
_entity.id
_entity.type
_entity.pdbx_description
1 polymer ?
#
loop_
_entity_poly.entity_id
_entity_poly.type
_entity_poly.pdbx_seq_one_letter_code
_entity_poly.pdbx_strand_id
1 'polypeptide(L)'
;MAKDDYDVIVFKILTYLYRKLKNRYEDDTYLYPLTNDFPINEDYFISILEDLEEKKFIKNLKIIKSWGGDVVGYDLSQVKITGDGIEYLRDNSRMKKLINLVKEARTIMSLWN
;
A
#
# COMPACT_ATOMS: atom_id res chain seq x y z
N MET A 1 4.53 3.86 16.79
CA MET A 1 4.31 2.70 15.92
C MET A 1 5.57 2.47 15.12
N ALA A 2 5.98 1.21 14.95
CA ALA A 2 7.20 0.87 14.24
C ALA A 2 7.00 0.98 12.71
N LYS A 3 8.07 1.15 11.94
CA LYS A 3 7.99 1.36 10.48
C LYS A 3 7.55 0.10 9.71
N ASP A 4 7.71 -1.06 10.33
CA ASP A 4 7.39 -2.40 9.87
C ASP A 4 6.01 -2.90 10.38
N ASP A 5 5.29 -2.07 11.14
CA ASP A 5 3.94 -2.36 11.61
C ASP A 5 2.95 -2.48 10.44
N TYR A 6 2.09 -3.51 10.46
CA TYR A 6 1.12 -3.80 9.41
C TYR A 6 0.30 -2.56 9.02
N ASP A 7 -0.25 -1.85 10.01
CA ASP A 7 -1.12 -0.71 9.74
C ASP A 7 -0.34 0.45 9.08
N VAL A 8 0.95 0.62 9.42
CA VAL A 8 1.83 1.63 8.80
C VAL A 8 2.11 1.28 7.34
N ILE A 9 2.41 0.01 7.05
CA ILE A 9 2.69 -0.45 5.69
C ILE A 9 1.45 -0.32 4.81
N VAL A 10 0.30 -0.81 5.29
CA VAL A 10 -1.00 -0.65 4.60
C VAL A 10 -1.30 0.81 4.32
N PHE A 11 -1.13 1.67 5.33
CA PHE A 11 -1.35 3.10 5.19
C PHE A 11 -0.49 3.71 4.06
N LYS A 12 0.80 3.37 4.00
CA LYS A 12 1.72 3.85 2.96
C LYS A 12 1.36 3.35 1.56
N ILE A 13 1.02 2.07 1.40
CA ILE A 13 0.64 1.47 0.11
C ILE A 13 -0.60 2.17 -0.45
N LEU A 14 -1.69 2.22 0.31
CA LEU A 14 -2.95 2.81 -0.14
C LEU A 14 -2.79 4.30 -0.43
N THR A 15 -2.04 4.99 0.41
CA THR A 15 -1.64 6.39 0.21
C THR A 15 -0.94 6.61 -1.14
N TYR A 16 0.09 5.82 -1.44
CA TYR A 16 0.85 5.97 -2.67
C TYR A 16 -0.06 5.75 -3.89
N LEU A 17 -0.85 4.68 -3.87
CA LEU A 17 -1.78 4.37 -4.95
C LEU A 17 -2.85 5.46 -5.13
N TYR A 18 -3.31 6.10 -4.06
CA TYR A 18 -4.22 7.24 -4.13
C TYR A 18 -3.55 8.47 -4.77
N ARG A 19 -2.28 8.75 -4.44
CA ARG A 19 -1.52 9.85 -5.08
C ARG A 19 -1.28 9.59 -6.56
N LYS A 20 -0.95 8.35 -6.93
CA LYS A 20 -0.81 7.91 -8.31
C LYS A 20 -2.13 8.08 -9.07
N LEU A 21 -3.26 7.67 -8.47
CA LEU A 21 -4.60 7.86 -9.03
C LEU A 21 -4.95 9.35 -9.28
N LYS A 22 -4.51 10.26 -8.40
CA LYS A 22 -4.71 11.71 -8.55
C LYS A 22 -3.73 12.40 -9.50
N ASN A 23 -2.82 11.65 -10.14
CA ASN A 23 -1.76 12.16 -11.02
C ASN A 23 -0.84 13.19 -10.32
N ARG A 24 -0.56 13.00 -9.03
CA ARG A 24 0.24 13.92 -8.20
C ARG A 24 1.57 13.34 -7.74
N TYR A 25 1.84 12.07 -8.03
CA TYR A 25 3.09 11.39 -7.73
C TYR A 25 3.21 10.16 -8.61
N GLU A 26 4.29 10.07 -9.37
CA GLU A 26 4.62 8.91 -10.18
C GLU A 26 6.08 8.58 -9.91
N ASP A 27 6.27 7.55 -9.09
CA ASP A 27 7.55 6.91 -8.84
C ASP A 27 7.26 5.42 -8.84
N ASP A 28 7.51 4.77 -9.98
CA ASP A 28 7.24 3.35 -10.16
C ASP A 28 8.15 2.46 -9.31
N THR A 29 9.14 3.03 -8.62
CA THR A 29 10.06 2.32 -7.72
C THR A 29 9.67 2.41 -6.24
N TYR A 30 8.58 3.09 -5.91
CA TYR A 30 8.19 3.28 -4.51
C TYR A 30 7.71 2.00 -3.83
N LEU A 31 6.90 1.18 -4.53
CA LEU A 31 6.31 -0.05 -3.97
C LEU A 31 7.27 -1.24 -4.06
N TYR A 32 8.37 -1.20 -3.31
CA TYR A 32 9.29 -2.33 -3.20
C TYR A 32 9.67 -2.60 -1.73
N PRO A 33 9.77 -3.88 -1.33
CA PRO A 33 10.25 -4.28 0.00
C PRO A 33 11.75 -3.99 0.15
N LEU A 34 12.28 -4.17 1.36
CA LEU A 34 13.70 -3.93 1.70
C LEU A 34 14.18 -2.50 1.40
N THR A 35 13.26 -1.53 1.43
CA THR A 35 13.55 -0.11 1.26
C THR A 35 13.46 0.63 2.60
N ASN A 36 13.88 1.90 2.64
CA ASN A 36 13.68 2.74 3.83
C ASN A 36 12.20 2.97 4.16
N ASP A 37 11.34 2.93 3.13
CA ASP A 37 9.91 3.12 3.27
C ASP A 37 9.15 1.85 3.63
N PHE A 38 9.62 0.72 3.12
CA PHE A 38 9.12 -0.62 3.40
C PHE A 38 10.28 -1.49 3.91
N PRO A 39 10.74 -1.30 5.17
CA PRO A 39 11.87 -2.04 5.74
C PRO A 39 11.44 -3.44 6.20
N ILE A 40 10.73 -4.17 5.32
CA ILE A 40 10.20 -5.51 5.54
C ILE A 40 10.68 -6.45 4.43
N ASN A 41 10.69 -7.76 4.72
CA ASN A 41 11.03 -8.75 3.72
C ASN A 41 9.95 -8.89 2.64
N GLU A 42 10.31 -9.55 1.54
CA GLU A 42 9.46 -9.72 0.38
C GLU A 42 8.19 -10.52 0.68
N ASP A 43 8.30 -11.65 1.40
CA ASP A 43 7.17 -12.50 1.76
C ASP A 43 6.09 -11.73 2.56
N TYR A 44 6.52 -10.91 3.52
CA TYR A 44 5.59 -10.11 4.30
C TYR A 44 4.96 -9.00 3.46
N PHE A 45 5.73 -8.36 2.59
CA PHE A 45 5.18 -7.35 1.68
C PHE A 45 4.14 -7.94 0.71
N ILE A 46 4.42 -9.10 0.14
CA ILE A 46 3.50 -9.78 -0.79
C ILE A 46 2.25 -10.25 -0.07
N SER A 47 2.36 -10.83 1.13
CA SER A 47 1.18 -11.23 1.91
C SER A 47 0.28 -10.04 2.26
N ILE A 48 0.85 -8.86 2.56
CA ILE A 48 0.06 -7.63 2.73
C ILE A 48 -0.66 -7.25 1.43
N LEU A 49 0.00 -7.34 0.27
CA LEU A 49 -0.64 -7.02 -1.01
C LEU A 49 -1.79 -7.99 -1.34
N GLU A 50 -1.59 -9.29 -1.13
CA GLU A 50 -2.65 -10.31 -1.28
C GLU A 50 -3.84 -10.01 -0.36
N ASP A 51 -3.58 -9.68 0.91
CA ASP A 51 -4.58 -9.26 1.90
C ASP A 51 -5.39 -8.05 1.42
N LEU A 52 -4.72 -7.05 0.85
CA LEU A 52 -5.35 -5.83 0.35
C LEU A 52 -6.21 -6.11 -0.89
N GLU A 53 -5.79 -7.04 -1.76
CA GLU A 53 -6.59 -7.43 -2.92
C GLU A 53 -7.80 -8.29 -2.51
N GLU A 54 -7.63 -9.23 -1.58
CA GLU A 54 -8.74 -10.04 -1.03
C GLU A 54 -9.80 -9.17 -0.35
N LYS A 55 -9.37 -8.15 0.41
CA LYS A 55 -10.25 -7.13 1.02
C LYS A 55 -10.80 -6.13 0.01
N LYS A 56 -10.43 -6.25 -1.28
CA LYS A 56 -10.80 -5.36 -2.38
C LYS A 56 -10.38 -3.91 -2.18
N PHE A 57 -9.36 -3.65 -1.37
CA PHE A 57 -8.79 -2.31 -1.19
C PHE A 57 -7.88 -1.91 -2.35
N ILE A 58 -7.26 -2.89 -2.99
CA ILE A 58 -6.54 -2.74 -4.27
C ILE A 58 -7.11 -3.71 -5.31
N LYS A 59 -6.68 -3.53 -6.55
CA LYS A 59 -7.00 -4.42 -7.68
C LYS A 59 -5.86 -4.47 -8.69
N ASN A 60 -5.92 -5.48 -9.56
CA ASN A 60 -4.96 -5.77 -10.63
C ASN A 60 -3.58 -6.20 -10.10
N LEU A 61 -3.51 -6.76 -8.90
CA LEU A 61 -2.26 -7.35 -8.42
C LEU A 61 -2.02 -8.64 -9.22
N LYS A 62 -0.79 -8.78 -9.71
CA LYS A 62 -0.35 -9.94 -10.47
C LYS A 62 0.79 -10.61 -9.71
N ILE A 63 0.53 -11.82 -9.24
CA ILE A 63 1.52 -12.66 -8.57
C ILE A 63 1.68 -13.94 -9.38
N ILE A 64 2.92 -14.31 -9.65
CA ILE A 64 3.29 -15.55 -10.32
C ILE A 64 3.80 -16.50 -9.25
N LYS A 65 3.11 -17.63 -9.09
CA LYS A 65 3.49 -18.70 -8.16
C LYS A 65 4.05 -19.89 -8.93
N SER A 66 5.04 -20.54 -8.34
CA SER A 66 5.54 -21.84 -8.81
C SER A 66 4.47 -22.92 -8.59
N TRP A 67 4.71 -24.12 -9.12
CA TRP A 67 3.88 -25.30 -8.82
C TRP A 67 3.86 -25.66 -7.33
N GLY A 68 4.91 -25.30 -6.58
CA GLY A 68 5.00 -25.51 -5.14
C GLY A 68 4.25 -24.46 -4.30
N GLY A 69 3.73 -23.41 -4.94
CA GLY A 69 3.03 -22.31 -4.27
C GLY A 69 3.92 -21.11 -3.91
N ASP A 70 5.25 -21.25 -4.01
CA ASP A 70 6.19 -20.17 -3.77
C ASP A 70 6.02 -19.04 -4.79
N VAL A 71 6.13 -17.79 -4.34
CA VAL A 71 6.12 -16.64 -5.25
C VAL A 71 7.44 -16.58 -6.00
N VAL A 72 7.36 -16.56 -7.32
CA VAL A 72 8.53 -16.50 -8.23
C VAL A 72 8.59 -15.18 -9.02
N GLY A 73 7.59 -14.32 -8.85
CA GLY A 73 7.57 -12.98 -9.42
C GLY A 73 6.24 -12.28 -9.16
N TYR A 74 6.23 -10.96 -9.27
CA TYR A 74 5.04 -10.13 -9.20
C TYR A 74 5.19 -8.88 -10.08
N ASP A 75 4.07 -8.33 -10.54
CA ASP A 75 4.01 -7.09 -11.31
C ASP A 75 3.04 -6.11 -10.63
N LEU A 76 3.59 -4.99 -10.16
CA LEU A 76 2.83 -3.94 -9.47
C LEU A 76 2.48 -2.76 -10.38
N SER A 77 2.92 -2.76 -11.65
CA SER A 77 2.77 -1.62 -12.56
C SER A 77 1.30 -1.23 -12.81
N GLN A 78 0.39 -2.22 -12.74
CA GLN A 78 -1.03 -2.05 -12.99
C GLN A 78 -1.89 -1.96 -11.72
N VAL A 79 -1.28 -2.09 -10.54
CA VAL A 79 -1.99 -2.08 -9.26
C VAL A 79 -2.65 -0.73 -9.04
N LYS A 80 -3.92 -0.76 -8.64
CA LYS A 80 -4.73 0.44 -8.39
C LYS A 80 -5.47 0.31 -7.07
N ILE A 81 -5.61 1.41 -6.35
CA ILE A 81 -6.54 1.51 -5.23
C ILE A 81 -7.99 1.48 -5.74
N THR A 82 -8.89 0.89 -4.96
CA THR A 82 -10.34 0.86 -5.24
C THR A 82 -11.09 1.95 -4.47
N GLY A 83 -12.41 2.05 -4.67
CA GLY A 83 -13.27 2.90 -3.82
C GLY A 83 -13.21 2.49 -2.35
N ASP A 84 -13.33 1.20 -2.07
CA ASP A 84 -13.29 0.64 -0.71
C ASP A 84 -11.94 0.91 -0.03
N GLY A 85 -10.83 0.83 -0.77
CA GLY A 85 -9.51 1.17 -0.25
C GLY A 85 -9.38 2.66 0.11
N ILE A 86 -10.00 3.54 -0.68
CA ILE A 86 -10.05 4.99 -0.40
C ILE A 86 -10.89 5.26 0.85
N GLU A 87 -12.06 4.64 0.97
CA GLU A 87 -12.93 4.77 2.14
C GLU A 87 -12.24 4.25 3.40
N TYR A 88 -11.58 3.09 3.33
CA TYR A 88 -10.80 2.56 4.44
C TYR A 88 -9.68 3.55 4.86
N LEU A 89 -8.91 4.06 3.91
CA LEU A 89 -7.85 5.02 4.18
C LEU A 89 -8.38 6.31 4.82
N ARG A 90 -9.54 6.80 4.35
CA ARG A 90 -10.11 8.07 4.77
C ARG A 90 -10.88 7.97 6.08
N ASP A 91 -11.65 6.91 6.28
CA ASP A 91 -12.70 6.85 7.30
C ASP A 91 -12.42 5.89 8.46
N ASN A 92 -11.44 4.98 8.31
CA ASN A 92 -11.02 4.10 9.40
C ASN A 92 -10.32 4.87 10.54
N SER A 93 -10.71 4.60 11.78
CA SER A 93 -10.19 5.31 12.97
C SER A 93 -8.70 5.05 13.23
N ARG A 94 -8.16 3.88 12.87
CA ARG A 94 -6.72 3.59 12.96
C ARG A 94 -5.94 4.34 11.89
N MET A 95 -6.41 4.33 10.64
CA MET A 95 -5.80 5.08 9.54
C MET A 95 -5.78 6.58 9.84
N LYS A 96 -6.88 7.14 10.37
CA LYS A 96 -6.95 8.54 10.83
C LYS A 96 -5.91 8.87 11.92
N LYS A 97 -5.58 7.93 12.81
CA LYS A 97 -4.54 8.15 13.83
C LYS A 97 -3.15 8.16 13.20
N LEU A 98 -2.89 7.25 12.26
CA LEU A 98 -1.60 7.16 11.56
C LEU A 98 -1.26 8.42 10.79
N ILE A 99 -2.28 9.10 10.27
CA ILE A 99 -2.12 10.36 9.58
C ILE A 99 -1.39 11.43 10.42
N ASN A 100 -1.61 11.45 11.73
CA ASN A 100 -0.97 12.42 12.61
C ASN A 100 0.46 12.02 13.01
N LEU A 101 0.81 10.74 12.86
CA LEU A 101 2.06 10.14 13.31
C LEU A 101 3.10 10.02 12.17
N VAL A 102 2.63 9.83 10.93
CA VAL A 102 3.49 9.70 9.75
C VAL A 102 3.61 11.06 9.08
N LYS A 103 4.83 11.63 9.02
CA LYS A 103 5.05 12.98 8.46
C LYS A 103 4.52 13.14 7.03
N GLU A 104 4.73 12.12 6.20
CA GLU A 104 4.23 12.09 4.82
C GLU A 104 2.70 12.22 4.78
N ALA A 105 2.00 11.61 5.75
CA ALA A 105 0.54 11.54 5.80
C ALA A 105 -0.17 12.89 5.93
N ARG A 106 0.46 13.90 6.54
CA ARG A 106 -0.11 15.26 6.59
C ARG A 106 -0.20 15.90 5.19
N THR A 107 0.78 15.64 4.33
CA THR A 107 0.74 16.04 2.91
C THR A 107 -0.35 15.30 2.14
N ILE A 108 -0.79 14.13 2.63
CA ILE A 108 -1.88 13.35 2.02
C ILE A 108 -3.25 13.84 2.48
N MET A 109 -3.40 14.27 3.73
CA MET A 109 -4.65 14.90 4.19
C MET A 109 -5.04 16.14 3.37
N SER A 110 -4.06 16.94 2.95
CA SER A 110 -4.34 18.09 2.08
C SER A 110 -4.79 17.69 0.67
N LEU A 111 -4.75 16.39 0.31
CA LEU A 111 -5.31 15.87 -0.95
C LEU A 111 -6.81 15.60 -0.88
N TRP A 112 -7.41 15.67 0.31
CA TRP A 112 -8.84 15.43 0.54
C TRP A 112 -9.64 16.72 0.76
N ASN A 113 -8.94 17.85 0.93
CA ASN A 113 -9.51 19.19 1.08
C ASN A 113 -9.55 19.94 -0.25
#